data_AF-A0A423WQB7-F1
#
_entry.id   AF-A0A423WQB7-F1
#
_cell.length_a   1.000
_cell.length_b   1.000
_cell.length_c   1.000
_cell.angle_alpha   90.00
_cell.angle_beta   90.00
_cell.angle_gamma   90.00
#
_symmetry.space_group_name_H-M   'P 1'
#
loop_
_entity.id
_entity.type
_entity.pdbx_description
1 polymer ?
#
loop_
_entity_poly.entity_id
_entity_poly.type
_entity_poly.pdbx_seq_one_letter_code
_entity_poly.pdbx_strand_id
1 'polypeptide(L)'
;MSRAVCDLEATSRWAVTGTPIQNRLDDLATLVKFVRAYPYDDPKRFKADISALWKSGEDEKAAYEVVRERAITRIDEALHSGSEVSKGSAYVNVLQQIEALRLICDMGIHYRSRHEESRSLRDATAEWTAVAQQAFNAQREMGTITCLQCASCLTVTESLLNEGTDAEKLPWFFRCLRFCCGLVDNIIT
;
A
#
# COMPACT_ATOMS: atom_id res chain seq x y z
N MET A 1 25.03 -8.84 -33.28
CA MET A 1 26.42 -8.96 -33.76
C MET A 1 27.14 -9.93 -32.83
N SER A 2 27.38 -11.18 -33.24
CA SER A 2 28.10 -12.20 -32.43
C SER A 2 28.31 -13.56 -33.14
N ARG A 3 28.04 -13.67 -34.45
CA ARG A 3 28.00 -14.96 -35.18
C ARG A 3 29.32 -15.74 -35.07
N ALA A 4 30.44 -15.10 -35.40
CA ALA A 4 31.76 -15.75 -35.37
C ALA A 4 32.11 -16.42 -34.03
N VAL A 5 31.79 -15.77 -32.90
CA VAL A 5 32.08 -16.31 -31.56
C VAL A 5 31.08 -17.41 -31.16
N CYS A 6 29.84 -17.33 -31.64
CA CYS A 6 28.84 -18.39 -31.43
C CYS A 6 29.15 -19.65 -32.25
N ASP A 7 29.77 -19.48 -33.42
CA ASP A 7 30.10 -20.55 -34.37
C ASP A 7 31.33 -21.36 -33.94
N LEU A 8 32.19 -20.82 -33.07
CA LEU A 8 33.29 -21.57 -32.46
C LEU A 8 32.76 -22.86 -31.83
N GLU A 9 33.45 -23.99 -31.98
CA GLU A 9 33.10 -25.26 -31.34
C GLU A 9 33.87 -25.45 -30.02
N ALA A 10 33.16 -25.85 -28.97
CA ALA A 10 33.70 -26.08 -27.64
C ALA A 10 32.72 -26.92 -26.81
N THR A 11 33.24 -27.84 -26.00
CA THR A 11 32.45 -28.68 -25.08
C THR A 11 31.90 -27.87 -23.90
N SER A 12 32.62 -26.86 -23.44
CA SER A 12 32.20 -26.00 -22.34
C SER A 12 32.41 -24.53 -22.71
N ARG A 13 31.40 -23.70 -22.41
CA ARG A 13 31.39 -22.28 -22.76
C ARG A 13 31.05 -21.46 -21.54
N TRP A 14 31.90 -20.49 -21.25
CA TRP A 14 31.74 -19.59 -20.12
C TRP A 14 31.76 -18.16 -20.63
N ALA A 15 30.74 -17.39 -20.29
CA ALA A 15 30.74 -15.95 -20.48
C ALA A 15 30.97 -15.30 -19.11
N VAL A 16 32.09 -14.60 -18.95
CA VAL A 16 32.42 -13.87 -17.73
C VAL A 16 32.20 -12.40 -18.00
N THR A 17 31.24 -11.79 -17.32
CA THR A 17 30.90 -10.37 -17.47
C THR A 17 30.44 -9.81 -16.13
N GLY A 18 30.89 -8.60 -15.79
CA GLY A 18 30.41 -7.86 -14.63
C GLY A 18 29.05 -7.18 -14.86
N THR A 19 28.60 -7.08 -16.13
CA THR A 19 27.35 -6.42 -16.52
C THR A 19 26.69 -7.21 -17.66
N PRO A 20 26.00 -8.33 -17.37
CA PRO A 20 25.41 -9.19 -18.40
C PRO A 20 24.26 -8.52 -19.18
N ILE A 21 23.65 -7.49 -18.60
CA ILE A 21 22.62 -6.66 -19.22
C ILE A 21 23.11 -5.22 -19.09
N GLN A 22 23.53 -4.59 -20.19
CA GLN A 22 24.01 -3.21 -20.16
C GLN A 22 22.89 -2.24 -20.50
N ASN A 23 22.29 -2.41 -21.68
CA ASN A 23 21.28 -1.46 -22.17
C ASN A 23 20.01 -2.15 -22.67
N ARG A 24 20.10 -3.40 -23.11
CA ARG A 24 18.98 -4.11 -23.73
C ARG A 24 18.96 -5.57 -23.32
N LEU A 25 17.75 -6.14 -23.27
CA LEU A 25 17.57 -7.58 -23.07
C LEU A 25 18.21 -8.41 -24.20
N ASP A 26 18.42 -7.81 -25.38
CA ASP A 26 19.16 -8.42 -26.50
C ASP A 26 20.63 -8.74 -26.14
N ASP A 27 21.21 -8.02 -25.18
CA ASP A 27 22.57 -8.29 -24.68
C ASP A 27 22.61 -9.66 -23.99
N LEU A 28 21.61 -9.94 -23.15
CA LEU A 28 21.42 -11.24 -22.51
C LEU A 28 21.14 -12.34 -23.55
N ALA A 29 20.28 -12.08 -24.53
CA ALA A 29 19.96 -13.05 -25.59
C ALA A 29 21.23 -13.50 -26.33
N THR A 30 22.19 -12.58 -26.52
CA THR A 30 23.46 -12.87 -27.15
C THR A 30 24.36 -13.75 -26.28
N LEU A 31 24.41 -13.50 -24.97
CA LEU A 31 25.16 -14.32 -24.02
C LEU A 31 24.58 -15.73 -23.92
N VAL A 32 23.26 -15.85 -23.78
CA VAL A 32 22.52 -17.12 -23.72
C VAL A 32 22.76 -17.95 -24.98
N LYS A 33 22.73 -17.31 -26.16
CA LYS A 33 23.06 -17.95 -27.43
C LYS A 33 24.51 -18.42 -27.49
N PHE A 34 25.45 -17.61 -27.02
CA PHE A 34 26.88 -17.99 -27.02
C PHE A 34 27.13 -19.22 -26.16
N VAL A 35 26.59 -19.27 -24.93
CA VAL A 35 26.76 -20.41 -24.02
C VAL A 35 25.94 -21.64 -24.41
N ARG A 36 25.07 -21.53 -25.43
CA ARG A 36 24.17 -22.59 -25.91
C ARG A 36 23.24 -23.11 -24.81
N ALA A 37 22.67 -22.21 -24.02
CA ALA A 37 21.74 -22.56 -22.96
C ALA A 37 20.37 -22.96 -23.54
N TYR A 38 20.19 -24.26 -23.76
CA TYR A 38 18.94 -24.84 -24.26
C TYR A 38 17.78 -24.63 -23.26
N PRO A 39 16.56 -24.30 -23.73
CA PRO A 39 16.12 -24.08 -25.12
C PRO A 39 16.23 -22.62 -25.60
N TYR A 40 16.88 -21.76 -24.82
CA TYR A 40 16.88 -20.31 -25.00
C TYR A 40 18.02 -19.80 -25.90
N ASP A 41 18.87 -20.70 -26.39
CA ASP A 41 19.81 -20.44 -27.47
C ASP A 41 19.10 -20.21 -28.82
N ASP A 42 17.85 -20.68 -28.95
CA ASP A 42 16.93 -20.29 -30.03
C ASP A 42 16.35 -18.88 -29.77
N PRO A 43 16.64 -17.89 -30.64
CA PRO A 43 16.10 -16.55 -30.52
C PRO A 43 14.58 -16.49 -30.49
N LYS A 44 13.88 -17.44 -31.14
CA LYS A 44 12.40 -17.46 -31.14
C LYS A 44 11.86 -17.81 -29.77
N ARG A 45 12.42 -18.83 -29.13
CA ARG A 45 12.07 -19.26 -27.76
C ARG A 45 12.40 -18.17 -26.75
N PHE A 46 13.61 -17.62 -26.80
CA PHE A 46 14.00 -16.50 -25.93
C PHE A 46 13.04 -15.30 -26.10
N LYS A 47 12.66 -14.97 -27.34
CA LYS A 47 11.74 -13.87 -27.60
C LYS A 47 10.34 -14.13 -27.04
N ALA A 48 9.79 -15.32 -27.26
CA ALA A 48 8.44 -15.69 -26.83
C ALA A 48 8.33 -15.77 -25.31
N ASP A 49 9.31 -16.39 -24.66
CA ASP A 49 9.18 -16.78 -23.26
C ASP A 49 9.80 -15.74 -22.30
N ILE A 50 10.75 -14.94 -22.77
CA ILE A 50 11.47 -13.97 -21.91
C ILE A 50 11.23 -12.54 -22.42
N SER A 51 11.50 -12.27 -23.70
CA SER A 51 11.40 -10.89 -24.21
C SER A 51 9.96 -10.37 -24.29
N ALA A 52 8.98 -11.23 -24.56
CA ALA A 52 7.59 -10.84 -24.61
C ALA A 52 7.06 -10.51 -23.21
N LEU A 53 7.41 -11.31 -22.19
CA LEU A 53 7.05 -11.04 -20.79
C LEU A 53 7.66 -9.72 -20.29
N TRP A 54 8.91 -9.44 -20.67
CA TRP A 54 9.53 -8.16 -20.33
C TRP A 54 8.82 -6.97 -20.99
N LYS A 55 8.28 -7.15 -22.20
CA LYS A 55 7.56 -6.10 -22.93
C LYS A 55 6.11 -5.94 -22.49
N SER A 56 5.48 -6.96 -21.92
CA SER A 56 4.11 -6.87 -21.39
C SER A 56 3.99 -6.00 -20.14
N GLY A 57 5.08 -5.38 -19.67
CA GLY A 57 5.06 -4.34 -18.64
C GLY A 57 4.43 -3.01 -19.09
N GLU A 58 3.69 -2.94 -20.20
CA GLU A 58 2.95 -1.72 -20.58
C GLU A 58 1.92 -1.32 -19.53
N ASP A 59 1.21 -2.30 -18.96
CA ASP A 59 0.24 -2.06 -17.88
C ASP A 59 0.94 -1.59 -16.60
N GLU A 60 2.08 -2.19 -16.27
CA GLU A 60 2.91 -1.80 -15.13
C GLU A 60 3.48 -0.40 -15.31
N LYS A 61 3.97 -0.08 -16.50
CA LYS A 61 4.48 1.24 -16.87
C LYS A 61 3.36 2.28 -16.81
N ALA A 62 2.19 2.00 -17.35
CA ALA A 62 1.03 2.88 -17.26
C ALA A 62 0.62 3.10 -15.79
N ALA A 63 0.65 2.05 -14.97
CA ALA A 63 0.36 2.16 -13.54
C ALA A 63 1.40 3.03 -12.82
N TYR A 64 2.70 2.87 -13.14
CA TYR A 64 3.79 3.70 -12.62
C TYR A 64 3.63 5.17 -13.01
N GLU A 65 3.35 5.47 -14.29
CA GLU A 65 3.19 6.85 -14.75
C GLU A 65 2.05 7.58 -14.02
N VAL A 66 0.94 6.90 -13.73
CA VAL A 66 -0.14 7.49 -12.92
C VAL A 66 0.34 7.88 -11.52
N VAL A 67 1.12 7.03 -10.86
CA VAL A 67 1.67 7.33 -9.52
C VAL A 67 2.73 8.42 -9.60
N ARG A 68 3.56 8.42 -10.65
CA ARG A 68 4.60 9.41 -10.92
C ARG A 68 4.03 10.80 -11.14
N GLU A 69 3.03 10.95 -12.01
CA GLU A 69 2.39 12.24 -12.25
C GLU A 69 1.76 12.79 -10.96
N ARG A 70 1.10 11.93 -10.17
CA ARG A 70 0.56 12.32 -8.86
C ARG A 70 1.65 12.79 -7.89
N ALA A 71 2.80 12.11 -7.89
CA ALA A 71 3.93 12.49 -7.04
C ALA A 71 4.48 13.88 -7.43
N ILE A 72 4.62 14.14 -8.73
CA ILE A 72 5.06 15.44 -9.26
C ILE A 72 4.11 16.55 -8.80
N THR A 73 2.81 16.38 -9.03
CA THR A 73 1.81 17.39 -8.63
C THR A 73 1.87 17.70 -7.13
N ARG A 74 2.00 16.68 -6.28
CA ARG A 74 2.07 16.86 -4.82
C ARG A 74 3.35 17.55 -4.36
N ILE A 75 4.47 17.29 -5.03
CA ILE A 75 5.74 17.98 -4.77
C ILE A 75 5.62 19.45 -5.19
N ASP A 76 5.04 19.73 -6.36
CA ASP A 76 4.83 21.10 -6.83
C ASP A 76 3.91 21.88 -5.88
N GLU A 77 2.78 21.30 -5.46
CA GLU A 77 1.90 21.89 -4.44
C GLU A 77 2.65 22.23 -3.15
N ALA A 78 3.49 21.31 -2.66
CA ALA A 78 4.29 21.52 -1.46
C ALA A 78 5.28 22.67 -1.62
N LEU A 79 5.96 22.77 -2.78
CA LEU A 79 6.93 23.83 -3.07
C LEU A 79 6.29 25.22 -3.14
N HIS A 80 5.05 25.33 -3.62
CA HIS A 80 4.34 26.60 -3.73
C HIS A 80 3.57 27.00 -2.46
N SER A 81 3.37 26.08 -1.51
CA SER A 81 2.68 26.33 -0.23
C SER A 81 3.61 26.98 0.82
N GLY A 82 3.86 28.29 0.68
CA GLY A 82 4.85 29.05 1.46
C GLY A 82 4.60 29.31 2.96
N SER A 83 3.84 28.48 3.70
CA SER A 83 3.59 28.69 5.14
C SER A 83 4.46 27.78 6.03
N GLU A 84 5.22 28.38 6.95
CA GLU A 84 6.17 27.70 7.87
C GLU A 84 5.50 26.60 8.72
N VAL A 85 4.24 26.76 9.11
CA VAL A 85 3.48 25.79 9.93
C VAL A 85 3.00 24.59 9.09
N SER A 86 2.96 24.72 7.76
CA SER A 86 2.43 23.71 6.82
C SER A 86 3.51 22.79 6.23
N LYS A 87 4.80 23.12 6.40
CA LYS A 87 5.92 22.39 5.78
C LYS A 87 6.02 20.94 6.27
N GLY A 88 5.79 20.68 7.57
CA GLY A 88 5.82 19.33 8.13
C GLY A 88 4.79 18.39 7.50
N SER A 89 3.55 18.86 7.35
CA SER A 89 2.49 18.11 6.66
C SER A 89 2.80 17.90 5.18
N ALA A 90 3.35 18.92 4.52
CA ALA A 90 3.77 18.83 3.11
C ALA A 90 4.85 17.77 2.89
N TYR A 91 5.88 17.70 3.75
CA TYR A 91 6.92 16.66 3.65
C TYR A 91 6.37 15.25 3.86
N VAL A 92 5.46 15.05 4.83
CA VAL A 92 4.82 13.75 5.07
C VAL A 92 4.04 13.33 3.83
N ASN A 93 3.29 14.25 3.21
CA ASN A 93 2.56 13.96 1.98
C ASN A 93 3.48 13.61 0.81
N VAL A 94 4.64 14.26 0.68
CA VAL A 94 5.66 13.94 -0.35
C VAL A 94 6.28 12.56 -0.08
N LEU A 95 6.65 12.26 1.16
CA LEU A 95 7.22 10.96 1.53
C LEU A 95 6.26 9.81 1.22
N GLN A 96 4.96 10.00 1.47
CA GLN A 96 3.93 9.03 1.08
C GLN A 96 3.88 8.79 -0.44
N GLN A 97 4.13 9.81 -1.27
CA GLN A 97 4.20 9.60 -2.72
C GLN A 97 5.49 8.89 -3.15
N ILE A 98 6.62 9.16 -2.49
CA ILE A 98 7.87 8.44 -2.73
C ILE A 98 7.73 6.97 -2.32
N GLU A 99 7.08 6.69 -1.20
CA GLU A 99 6.77 5.32 -0.78
C GLU A 99 5.87 4.62 -1.80
N ALA A 100 4.82 5.29 -2.28
CA ALA A 100 3.97 4.75 -3.34
C ALA A 100 4.75 4.41 -4.62
N LEU A 101 5.71 5.27 -5.01
CA LEU A 101 6.59 5.02 -6.15
C LEU A 101 7.49 3.80 -5.95
N ARG A 102 8.02 3.60 -4.74
CA ARG A 102 8.84 2.42 -4.43
C ARG A 102 8.00 1.15 -4.46
N LEU A 103 6.83 1.18 -3.81
CA LEU A 103 5.95 0.03 -3.71
C LEU A 103 5.44 -0.44 -5.09
N ILE A 104 5.18 0.48 -6.03
CA ILE A 104 4.81 0.08 -7.39
C ILE A 104 5.99 -0.49 -8.18
N CYS A 105 7.23 -0.06 -7.93
CA CYS A 105 8.41 -0.70 -8.52
C CYS A 105 8.64 -2.12 -7.95
N ASP A 106 8.30 -2.35 -6.69
CA ASP A 106 8.48 -3.66 -6.04
C ASP A 106 7.35 -4.65 -6.40
N MET A 107 6.11 -4.17 -6.53
CA MET A 107 4.92 -5.03 -6.70
C MET A 107 4.22 -4.90 -8.06
N GLY A 108 4.65 -3.98 -8.91
CA GLY A 108 4.04 -3.71 -10.21
C GLY A 108 2.55 -3.38 -10.12
N ILE A 109 1.75 -3.97 -11.03
CA ILE A 109 0.30 -3.76 -11.13
C ILE A 109 -0.47 -4.12 -9.85
N HIS A 110 0.09 -4.96 -8.97
CA HIS A 110 -0.58 -5.41 -7.75
C HIS A 110 -0.60 -4.34 -6.64
N TYR A 111 0.16 -3.26 -6.78
CA TYR A 111 0.14 -2.14 -5.84
C TYR A 111 -1.28 -1.58 -5.62
N ARG A 112 -2.07 -1.40 -6.70
CA ARG A 112 -3.43 -0.85 -6.58
C ARG A 112 -4.40 -1.77 -5.87
N SER A 113 -4.41 -3.07 -6.17
CA SER A 113 -5.33 -4.02 -5.51
C SER A 113 -5.18 -3.99 -3.99
N ARG A 114 -3.95 -4.02 -3.47
CA ARG A 114 -3.71 -4.00 -2.02
C ARG A 114 -4.13 -2.67 -1.39
N HIS A 115 -3.89 -1.56 -2.08
CA HIS A 115 -4.23 -0.24 -1.57
C HIS A 115 -5.76 0.04 -1.65
N GLU A 116 -6.45 -0.47 -2.67
CA GLU A 116 -7.90 -0.43 -2.78
C GLU A 116 -8.58 -1.31 -1.74
N GLU A 117 -8.05 -2.51 -1.47
CA GLU A 117 -8.54 -3.39 -0.41
C GLU A 117 -8.33 -2.80 0.99
N SER A 118 -7.19 -2.13 1.22
CA SER A 118 -6.95 -1.40 2.47
C SER A 118 -7.85 -0.16 2.60
N ARG A 119 -8.19 0.51 1.50
CA ARG A 119 -9.14 1.63 1.47
C ARG A 119 -10.57 1.19 1.72
N SER A 120 -11.02 0.10 1.08
CA SER A 120 -12.38 -0.41 1.27
C SER A 120 -12.63 -0.86 2.71
N LEU A 121 -11.63 -1.45 3.36
CA LEU A 121 -11.67 -1.77 4.79
C LEU A 121 -11.80 -0.50 5.67
N ARG A 122 -11.08 0.57 5.33
CA ARG A 122 -11.19 1.86 6.05
C ARG A 122 -12.54 2.52 5.83
N ASP A 123 -13.06 2.53 4.60
CA ASP A 123 -14.37 3.10 4.29
C ASP A 123 -15.50 2.32 4.98
N ALA A 124 -15.43 0.99 5.01
CA ALA A 124 -16.37 0.15 5.75
C ALA A 124 -16.34 0.43 7.26
N THR A 125 -15.16 0.76 7.81
CA THR A 125 -15.00 1.13 9.22
C THR A 125 -15.57 2.53 9.50
N ALA A 126 -15.37 3.49 8.59
CA ALA A 126 -15.94 4.82 8.68
C ALA A 126 -17.48 4.81 8.57
N GLU A 127 -18.02 4.01 7.66
CA GLU A 127 -19.47 3.78 7.52
C GLU A 127 -20.05 3.18 8.81
N TRP A 128 -19.40 2.15 9.37
CA TRP A 128 -19.82 1.57 10.64
C TRP A 128 -19.80 2.60 11.78
N THR A 129 -18.78 3.46 11.83
CA THR A 129 -18.67 4.50 12.88
C THR A 129 -19.87 5.45 12.83
N ALA A 130 -20.30 5.87 11.63
CA ALA A 130 -21.48 6.71 11.45
C ALA A 130 -22.78 6.00 11.86
N VAL A 131 -22.96 4.74 11.43
CA VAL A 131 -24.13 3.92 11.79
C VAL A 131 -24.20 3.66 13.30
N ALA A 132 -23.06 3.33 13.91
CA ALA A 132 -22.94 3.11 15.35
C ALA A 132 -23.29 4.37 16.14
N GLN A 133 -22.78 5.54 15.73
CA GLN A 133 -23.08 6.81 16.39
C GLN A 133 -24.57 7.17 16.28
N GLN A 134 -25.17 6.99 15.10
CA GLN A 134 -26.59 7.25 14.89
C GLN A 134 -27.48 6.32 15.74
N ALA A 135 -27.16 5.02 15.78
CA ALA A 135 -27.89 4.03 16.56
C ALA A 135 -27.75 4.29 18.08
N PHE A 136 -26.55 4.67 18.54
CA PHE A 136 -26.31 5.08 19.92
C PHE A 136 -27.13 6.31 20.30
N ASN A 137 -27.15 7.34 19.44
CA ASN A 137 -27.94 8.56 19.68
C ASN A 137 -29.45 8.23 19.78
N ALA A 138 -29.98 7.41 18.88
CA ALA A 138 -31.39 7.00 18.88
C ALA A 138 -31.76 6.17 20.12
N GLN A 139 -30.89 5.26 20.57
CA GLN A 139 -31.13 4.50 21.81
C GLN A 139 -31.19 5.39 23.04
N ARG A 140 -30.38 6.45 23.06
CA ARG A 140 -30.34 7.41 24.16
C ARG A 140 -31.60 8.27 24.21
N GLU A 141 -32.25 8.52 23.08
CA GLU A 141 -33.55 9.20 23.01
C GLU A 141 -34.71 8.29 23.47
N MET A 142 -34.58 6.98 23.29
CA MET A 142 -35.60 5.99 23.66
C MET A 142 -35.51 5.51 25.13
N GLY A 143 -34.41 5.78 25.83
CA GLY A 143 -34.24 5.39 27.23
C GLY A 143 -32.78 5.46 27.71
N THR A 144 -32.53 4.86 28.87
CA THR A 144 -31.20 4.81 29.49
C THR A 144 -30.33 3.71 28.89
N ILE A 145 -29.14 4.07 28.38
CA ILE A 145 -28.15 3.10 27.89
C ILE A 145 -27.34 2.60 29.08
N THR A 146 -27.26 1.27 29.23
CA THR A 146 -26.48 0.60 30.27
C THR A 146 -25.20 -0.02 29.70
N CYS A 147 -24.09 0.19 30.40
CA CYS A 147 -22.83 -0.45 30.10
C CYS A 147 -22.94 -1.96 30.35
N LEU A 148 -22.54 -2.79 29.38
CA LEU A 148 -22.58 -4.25 29.52
C LEU A 148 -21.69 -4.77 30.66
N GLN A 149 -20.63 -4.03 31.00
CA GLN A 149 -19.57 -4.52 31.89
C GLN A 149 -19.70 -4.06 33.34
N CYS A 150 -20.07 -2.80 33.58
CA CYS A 150 -20.23 -2.28 34.94
C CYS A 150 -21.68 -1.94 35.30
N ALA A 151 -22.62 -2.20 34.38
CA ALA A 151 -24.05 -1.87 34.53
C ALA A 151 -24.33 -0.38 34.80
N SER A 152 -23.33 0.49 34.65
CA SER A 152 -23.52 1.94 34.79
C SER A 152 -24.48 2.44 33.71
N CYS A 153 -25.33 3.37 34.10
CA CYS A 153 -26.33 3.97 33.23
C CYS A 153 -25.83 5.34 32.78
N LEU A 154 -25.74 5.56 31.47
CA LEU A 154 -25.43 6.89 30.93
C LEU A 154 -26.72 7.73 30.93
N THR A 155 -26.83 8.69 31.86
CA THR A 155 -27.96 9.63 31.92
C THR A 155 -27.59 10.95 31.23
N VAL A 156 -28.61 11.70 30.80
CA VAL A 156 -28.51 12.92 29.96
C VAL A 156 -27.62 14.03 30.55
N THR A 157 -27.18 13.93 31.81
CA THR A 157 -26.45 14.99 32.53
C THR A 157 -24.93 14.85 32.59
N GLU A 158 -24.30 13.75 32.16
CA GLU A 158 -22.84 13.59 32.21
C GLU A 158 -22.13 14.11 30.95
N SER A 159 -22.40 15.36 30.54
CA SER A 159 -21.76 15.95 29.34
C SER A 159 -20.82 17.12 29.59
N LEU A 160 -20.50 17.51 30.84
CA LEU A 160 -19.79 18.79 31.03
C LEU A 160 -18.62 18.83 32.03
N LEU A 161 -18.12 17.72 32.58
CA LEU A 161 -16.91 17.76 33.41
C LEU A 161 -16.10 16.48 33.27
N ASN A 162 -15.29 16.38 32.21
CA ASN A 162 -14.00 15.70 32.35
C ASN A 162 -12.98 16.32 31.36
N GLU A 163 -12.60 17.57 31.63
CA GLU A 163 -11.29 18.06 31.22
C GLU A 163 -10.26 17.40 32.16
N GLY A 164 -9.80 16.21 31.77
CA GLY A 164 -8.80 15.44 32.50
C GLY A 164 -7.98 14.64 31.50
N THR A 165 -6.73 15.04 31.34
CA THR A 165 -5.70 14.41 30.54
C THR A 165 -5.48 12.97 30.97
N ASP A 166 -6.08 12.00 30.28
CA ASP A 166 -5.59 10.63 30.19
C ASP A 166 -6.12 10.01 28.89
N ALA A 167 -5.23 9.93 27.90
CA ALA A 167 -5.47 9.12 26.72
C ALA A 167 -5.32 7.66 27.15
N GLU A 168 -6.43 6.90 27.33
CA GLU A 168 -6.40 5.45 27.03
C GLU A 168 -7.72 4.66 27.05
N LYS A 169 -8.90 5.20 27.42
CA LYS A 169 -10.12 4.35 27.46
C LYS A 169 -11.33 4.97 26.77
N LEU A 170 -11.40 4.76 25.45
CA LEU A 170 -12.54 5.16 24.62
C LEU A 170 -13.73 4.20 24.82
N PRO A 171 -14.97 4.72 24.85
CA PRO A 171 -16.17 3.89 24.91
C PRO A 171 -16.37 3.09 23.62
N TRP A 172 -16.91 1.88 23.73
CA TRP A 172 -17.17 0.98 22.60
C TRP A 172 -18.67 0.77 22.40
N PHE A 173 -19.09 0.82 21.14
CA PHE A 173 -20.45 0.46 20.72
C PHE A 173 -20.39 -0.64 19.66
N PHE A 174 -21.04 -1.76 19.95
CA PHE A 174 -20.97 -2.97 19.13
C PHE A 174 -22.15 -3.06 18.15
N ARG A 175 -21.97 -3.82 17.06
CA ARG A 175 -22.99 -4.04 16.04
C ARG A 175 -24.25 -4.76 16.54
N CYS A 176 -24.15 -5.41 17.68
CA CYS A 176 -25.28 -5.98 18.43
C CYS A 176 -26.00 -4.95 19.34
N LEU A 177 -25.75 -3.65 19.15
CA LEU A 177 -26.34 -2.55 19.90
C LEU A 177 -26.05 -2.59 21.41
N ARG A 178 -24.86 -3.10 21.77
CA ARG A 178 -24.35 -3.13 23.14
C ARG A 178 -23.32 -2.01 23.33
N PHE A 179 -23.29 -1.43 24.53
CA PHE A 179 -22.42 -0.32 24.91
C PHE A 179 -21.46 -0.71 26.04
N CYS A 180 -20.22 -0.22 26.00
CA CYS A 180 -19.23 -0.29 27.08
C CYS A 180 -18.56 1.08 27.30
N CYS A 181 -18.54 1.58 28.54
CA CYS A 181 -18.12 2.95 28.87
C CYS A 181 -16.60 3.20 28.96
N GLY A 182 -15.75 2.23 28.61
CA GLY A 182 -14.28 2.36 28.68
C GLY A 182 -13.70 2.36 30.11
N LEU A 183 -14.43 2.88 31.10
CA LEU A 183 -14.04 2.92 32.51
C LEU A 183 -14.16 1.54 33.19
N VAL A 184 -13.18 0.67 32.99
CA VAL A 184 -12.94 -0.44 33.93
C VAL A 184 -11.45 -0.50 34.22
N ASP A 185 -11.05 -0.04 35.40
CA ASP A 185 -9.89 -0.58 36.10
C ASP A 185 -10.40 -1.55 37.17
N ASN A 186 -9.90 -2.79 37.10
CA ASN A 186 -9.91 -3.81 38.14
C ASN A 186 -11.24 -4.18 38.81
N ILE A 187 -11.90 -5.24 38.30
CA ILE A 187 -12.51 -6.27 39.18
C ILE A 187 -12.23 -7.66 38.58
N ILE A 188 -11.03 -8.18 38.86
CA ILE A 188 -10.83 -9.61 39.13
C ILE A 188 -10.35 -9.69 40.57
N THR A 189 -11.23 -10.10 41.46
CA THR A 189 -10.93 -10.84 42.69
C THR A 189 -11.94 -11.96 42.78
#